data_AF-A0A9X3P8B2-F1
#
_entry.id   AF-A0A9X3P8B2-F1
#
_cell.length_a   1.000
_cell.length_b   1.000
_cell.length_c   1.000
_cell.angle_alpha   90.00
_cell.angle_beta   90.00
_cell.angle_gamma   90.00
#
_symmetry.space_group_name_H-M   'P 1'
#
loop_
_entity.id
_entity.type
_entity.pdbx_description
1 polymer ?
#
loop_
_entity_poly.entity_id
_entity_poly.type
_entity_poly.pdbx_seq_one_letter_code
_entity_poly.pdbx_strand_id
1 'polypeptide(L)'
;MTNRLGGPLVGALVGLAAAALGAVFLTGGFDPVTLAVAAGSVLVTAVVAVLTGRSIAPAPAPQAAPPVSGVPFSPGPSGPIPVQQLQEPARAAQAMSDRNALVEACIWMRDRATSPALAQHLDGAFARVGVAQVDATGQRFDPAVHEAGSTIAAGSPAEDGIIARTEQIGYTDRGRLLRHPIVTVYRGQVRA
;
A
#
# COMPACT_ATOMS: atom_id res chain seq x y z
N MET A 1 -3.81 -46.83 31.95
CA MET A 1 -4.66 -46.13 30.96
C MET A 1 -4.59 -44.65 31.23
N THR A 2 -3.72 -43.93 30.54
CA THR A 2 -3.54 -42.48 30.69
C THR A 2 -3.66 -41.85 29.31
N ASN A 3 -4.86 -41.36 28.98
CA ASN A 3 -5.12 -40.65 27.74
C ASN A 3 -4.46 -39.27 27.80
N ARG A 4 -3.35 -39.10 27.07
CA ARG A 4 -2.81 -37.77 26.72
C ARG A 4 -3.68 -37.17 25.60
N LEU A 5 -4.71 -36.41 25.96
CA LEU A 5 -5.31 -35.43 25.04
C LEU A 5 -4.37 -34.22 24.94
N GLY A 6 -3.40 -34.29 24.05
CA GLY A 6 -2.49 -33.19 23.76
C GLY A 6 -2.12 -33.22 22.28
N GLY A 7 -2.91 -32.54 21.46
CA GLY A 7 -2.75 -32.54 20.02
C GLY A 7 -3.69 -31.55 19.33
N PRO A 8 -3.38 -31.15 18.09
CA PRO A 8 -3.66 -29.88 17.38
C PRO A 8 -5.08 -29.31 17.34
N LEU A 9 -6.06 -29.96 17.96
CA LEU A 9 -7.46 -29.54 18.04
C LEU A 9 -7.66 -28.25 18.86
N VAL A 10 -6.86 -28.03 19.91
CA VAL A 10 -6.95 -26.80 20.73
C VAL A 10 -6.48 -25.58 19.93
N GLY A 11 -5.45 -25.73 19.09
CA GLY A 11 -4.96 -24.64 18.22
C GLY A 11 -5.95 -24.27 17.12
N ALA A 12 -6.63 -25.26 16.53
CA ALA A 12 -7.65 -25.03 15.50
C ALA A 12 -8.90 -24.32 16.07
N LEU A 13 -9.33 -24.65 17.29
CA LEU A 13 -10.46 -23.98 17.95
C LEU A 13 -10.16 -22.53 18.34
N VAL A 14 -8.93 -22.24 18.78
CA VAL A 14 -8.50 -20.87 19.14
C VAL A 14 -8.37 -19.98 17.89
N GLY A 15 -7.85 -20.50 16.78
CA GLY A 15 -7.72 -19.73 15.53
C GLY A 15 -9.07 -19.36 14.91
N LEU A 16 -10.08 -20.22 15.07
CA LEU A 16 -11.40 -20.02 14.49
C LEU A 16 -12.23 -19.00 15.28
N ALA A 17 -12.08 -18.96 16.61
CA ALA A 17 -12.69 -17.94 17.46
C ALA A 17 -12.17 -16.52 17.17
N ALA A 18 -10.88 -16.38 16.81
CA ALA A 18 -10.28 -15.09 16.44
C ALA A 18 -10.81 -14.54 15.11
N ALA A 19 -11.07 -15.39 14.12
CA ALA A 19 -11.63 -14.98 12.83
C ALA A 19 -13.09 -14.51 12.95
N ALA A 20 -13.89 -15.19 13.78
CA ALA A 20 -15.28 -14.78 14.04
C ALA A 20 -15.37 -13.42 14.74
N LEU A 21 -14.45 -13.12 15.67
CA LEU A 21 -14.36 -11.82 16.34
C LEU A 21 -13.90 -10.69 15.41
N GLY A 22 -13.03 -10.97 14.43
CA GLY A 22 -12.58 -10.00 13.43
C GLY A 22 -13.67 -9.55 12.46
N ALA A 23 -14.59 -10.46 12.10
CA ALA A 23 -15.71 -10.14 11.20
C ALA A 23 -16.76 -9.23 11.85
N VAL A 24 -16.96 -9.33 13.17
CA VAL A 24 -17.94 -8.52 13.92
C VAL A 24 -17.50 -7.06 14.07
N PHE A 25 -16.21 -6.77 14.01
CA PHE A 25 -15.68 -5.41 14.20
C PHE A 25 -15.68 -4.52 12.94
N LEU A 26 -15.90 -5.09 11.74
CA LEU A 26 -15.84 -4.35 10.47
C LEU A 26 -17.17 -3.74 10.00
N THR A 27 -18.31 -4.08 10.63
CA THR A 27 -19.65 -3.71 10.11
C THR A 27 -20.50 -2.81 11.02
N GLY A 28 -19.94 -2.28 12.12
CA GLY A 28 -20.55 -1.15 12.84
C GLY A 28 -21.92 -1.41 13.49
N GLY A 29 -22.29 -2.65 13.81
CA GLY A 29 -23.53 -2.95 14.54
C GLY A 29 -23.84 -4.44 14.69
N PHE A 30 -24.38 -4.82 15.86
CA PHE A 30 -24.84 -6.17 16.20
C PHE A 30 -26.25 -6.41 15.62
N ASP A 31 -26.32 -6.82 14.36
CA ASP A 31 -27.56 -7.26 13.72
C ASP A 31 -27.64 -8.81 13.73
N PRO A 32 -28.74 -9.43 14.23
CA PRO A 32 -28.86 -10.90 14.29
C PRO A 32 -28.74 -11.60 12.93
N VAL A 33 -29.02 -10.89 11.82
CA VAL A 33 -28.87 -11.43 10.46
C VAL A 33 -27.40 -11.61 10.09
N THR A 34 -26.53 -10.69 10.52
CA THR A 34 -25.08 -10.74 10.24
C THR A 34 -24.41 -11.89 11.01
N LEU A 35 -24.91 -12.20 12.20
CA LEU A 35 -24.44 -13.31 13.03
C LEU A 35 -24.74 -14.68 12.41
N ALA A 36 -25.91 -14.83 11.76
CA ALA A 36 -26.29 -16.07 11.08
C ALA A 36 -25.42 -16.35 9.84
N VAL A 37 -25.06 -15.32 9.08
CA VAL A 37 -24.20 -15.46 7.88
C VAL A 37 -22.75 -15.80 8.26
N ALA A 38 -22.24 -15.21 9.35
CA ALA A 38 -20.89 -15.50 9.85
C ALA A 38 -20.76 -16.92 10.42
N ALA A 39 -21.80 -17.45 11.09
CA ALA A 39 -21.79 -18.82 11.60
C ALA A 39 -21.84 -19.87 10.47
N GLY A 40 -22.51 -19.55 9.35
CA GLY A 40 -22.62 -20.45 8.20
C GLY A 40 -21.29 -20.69 7.47
N SER A 41 -20.45 -19.66 7.32
CA SER A 41 -19.17 -19.77 6.58
C SER A 41 -18.10 -20.59 7.34
N VAL A 42 -18.17 -20.59 8.67
CA VAL A 42 -17.29 -21.38 9.55
C VAL A 42 -17.55 -22.89 9.39
N LEU A 43 -18.81 -23.30 9.34
CA LEU A 43 -19.18 -24.71 9.22
C LEU A 43 -18.80 -25.29 7.86
N VAL A 44 -18.97 -24.53 6.77
CA VAL A 44 -18.61 -24.98 5.41
C VAL A 44 -17.09 -25.20 5.29
N THR A 45 -16.28 -24.30 5.85
CA THR A 45 -14.81 -24.41 5.78
C THR A 45 -14.29 -25.59 6.61
N ALA A 46 -14.89 -25.85 7.79
CA ALA A 46 -14.52 -26.99 8.62
C ALA A 46 -14.88 -28.35 7.96
N VAL A 47 -16.04 -28.44 7.28
CA VAL A 47 -16.46 -29.67 6.59
C VAL A 47 -15.56 -29.97 5.38
N VAL A 48 -15.14 -28.97 4.61
CA VAL A 48 -14.22 -29.15 3.46
C VAL A 48 -12.82 -29.58 3.90
N ALA A 49 -12.32 -29.08 5.04
CA ALA A 49 -11.04 -29.48 5.58
C ALA A 49 -11.04 -30.94 6.09
N VAL A 50 -12.15 -31.40 6.67
CA VAL A 50 -12.29 -32.79 7.14
C VAL A 50 -12.46 -33.78 5.97
N LEU A 51 -13.13 -33.38 4.89
CA LEU A 51 -13.36 -34.25 3.73
C LEU A 51 -12.15 -34.39 2.79
N THR A 52 -11.17 -33.48 2.86
CA THR A 52 -10.01 -33.48 1.93
C THR A 52 -8.76 -34.17 2.49
N GLY A 53 -8.79 -34.71 3.70
CA GLY A 53 -7.79 -35.66 4.20
C GLY A 53 -6.33 -35.16 4.18
N ARG A 54 -6.09 -33.84 4.17
CA ARG A 54 -4.73 -33.29 4.15
C ARG A 54 -4.10 -33.36 5.54
N SER A 55 -3.48 -34.49 5.83
CA SER A 55 -2.49 -34.65 6.88
C SER A 55 -1.27 -33.77 6.57
N ILE A 56 -0.97 -32.82 7.45
CA ILE A 56 0.29 -32.07 7.42
C ILE A 56 1.37 -33.05 7.90
N ALA A 57 2.12 -33.63 6.96
CA ALA A 57 3.30 -34.42 7.27
C ALA A 57 4.41 -33.49 7.82
N PRO A 58 5.17 -33.91 8.84
CA PRO A 58 6.28 -33.13 9.35
C PRO A 58 7.42 -33.08 8.32
N ALA A 59 8.10 -31.94 8.24
CA ALA A 59 9.18 -31.68 7.31
C ALA A 59 10.35 -32.67 7.48
N PRO A 60 10.97 -33.15 6.39
CA PRO A 60 12.18 -33.98 6.48
C PRO A 60 13.37 -33.15 6.95
N ALA A 61 14.25 -33.78 7.74
CA ALA A 61 15.47 -33.19 8.28
C ALA A 61 16.46 -32.74 7.18
N PRO A 62 17.29 -31.71 7.43
CA PRO A 62 18.23 -31.18 6.45
C PRO A 62 19.30 -32.22 6.08
N GLN A 63 19.27 -32.67 4.83
CA GLN A 63 20.34 -33.47 4.26
C GLN A 63 21.57 -32.58 3.99
N ALA A 64 22.73 -33.04 4.44
CA ALA A 64 24.01 -32.39 4.19
C ALA A 64 24.30 -32.29 2.68
N ALA A 65 24.66 -31.11 2.22
CA ALA A 65 25.00 -30.84 0.83
C ALA A 65 26.27 -31.60 0.40
N PRO A 66 26.31 -32.21 -0.79
CA PRO A 66 27.55 -32.75 -1.35
C PRO A 66 28.46 -31.60 -1.85
N PRO A 67 29.79 -31.83 -1.96
CA PRO A 67 30.70 -30.84 -2.49
C PRO A 67 30.42 -30.57 -3.97
N VAL A 68 30.29 -29.29 -4.32
CA VAL A 68 30.15 -28.79 -5.69
C VAL A 68 31.40 -29.12 -6.52
N SER A 69 31.40 -30.29 -7.14
CA SER A 69 32.33 -30.61 -8.23
C SER A 69 31.73 -30.14 -9.54
N GLY A 70 32.54 -29.45 -10.34
CA GLY A 70 32.18 -28.63 -11.49
C GLY A 70 31.05 -29.18 -12.36
N VAL A 71 30.06 -28.34 -12.61
CA VAL A 71 29.03 -28.59 -13.61
C VAL A 71 29.65 -28.30 -14.98
N PRO A 72 29.83 -29.29 -15.87
CA PRO A 72 30.11 -28.95 -17.27
C PRO A 72 28.87 -28.26 -17.81
N PHE A 73 29.03 -27.06 -18.38
CA PHE A 73 27.99 -26.40 -19.14
C PHE A 73 27.64 -27.29 -20.33
N SER A 74 26.58 -28.07 -20.19
CA SER A 74 26.01 -28.86 -21.28
C SER A 74 24.96 -27.97 -21.94
N PRO A 75 25.07 -27.68 -23.25
CA PRO A 75 24.04 -26.94 -23.98
C PRO A 75 22.83 -27.87 -24.17
N GLY A 76 22.05 -28.06 -23.10
CA GLY A 76 20.75 -28.70 -23.15
C GLY A 76 19.75 -27.83 -23.92
N PRO A 77 18.71 -28.42 -24.52
CA PRO A 77 17.68 -27.66 -25.22
C PRO A 77 17.12 -26.61 -24.26
N SER A 78 17.01 -25.37 -24.72
CA SER A 78 16.40 -24.28 -23.97
C SER A 78 15.07 -24.76 -23.41
N GLY A 79 15.03 -25.00 -22.09
CA GLY A 79 13.82 -25.39 -21.40
C GLY A 79 12.75 -24.30 -21.57
N PRO A 80 11.45 -24.64 -21.46
CA PRO A 80 10.40 -23.64 -21.52
C PRO A 80 10.70 -22.54 -20.49
N ILE A 81 10.70 -21.29 -20.94
CA ILE A 81 10.90 -20.13 -20.06
C ILE A 81 9.88 -20.25 -18.93
N PRO A 82 10.28 -20.22 -17.65
CA PRO A 82 9.36 -20.33 -16.52
C PRO A 82 8.49 -19.06 -16.46
N VAL A 83 7.37 -19.09 -17.18
CA VAL A 83 6.39 -17.98 -17.31
C VAL A 83 5.91 -17.48 -15.95
N GLN A 84 5.88 -18.34 -14.94
CA GLN A 84 5.49 -18.01 -13.57
C GLN A 84 6.41 -16.96 -12.94
N GLN A 85 7.72 -17.05 -13.19
CA GLN A 85 8.71 -16.15 -12.63
C GLN A 85 8.65 -14.75 -13.28
N LEU A 86 8.13 -14.68 -14.51
CA LEU A 86 7.86 -13.42 -15.20
C LEU A 86 6.52 -12.77 -14.79
N GLN A 87 5.60 -13.54 -14.18
CA GLN A 87 4.29 -13.02 -13.76
C GLN A 87 4.36 -12.18 -12.48
N GLU A 88 5.29 -12.48 -11.57
CA GLU A 88 5.49 -11.73 -10.33
C GLU A 88 5.85 -10.25 -10.56
N PRO A 89 6.87 -9.89 -11.36
CA PRO A 89 7.18 -8.49 -11.62
C PRO A 89 6.06 -7.77 -12.37
N ALA A 90 5.36 -8.46 -13.29
CA ALA A 90 4.23 -7.89 -14.01
C ALA A 90 3.05 -7.56 -13.07
N ARG A 91 2.72 -8.46 -12.12
CA ARG A 91 1.69 -8.20 -11.10
C ARG A 91 2.09 -7.06 -10.16
N ALA A 92 3.35 -6.98 -9.77
CA ALA A 92 3.84 -5.87 -8.94
C ALA A 92 3.72 -4.52 -9.66
N ALA A 93 4.11 -4.45 -10.94
CA ALA A 93 3.95 -3.26 -11.76
C ALA A 93 2.47 -2.85 -11.90
N GLN A 94 1.59 -3.82 -12.14
CA GLN A 94 0.15 -3.58 -12.20
C GLN A 94 -0.38 -3.00 -10.88
N ALA A 95 -0.02 -3.60 -9.74
CA ALA A 95 -0.44 -3.13 -8.42
C ALA A 95 0.03 -1.69 -8.14
N MET A 96 1.21 -1.30 -8.62
CA MET A 96 1.68 0.09 -8.51
C MET A 96 0.88 1.04 -9.41
N SER A 97 0.54 0.61 -10.63
CA SER A 97 -0.32 1.39 -11.54
C SER A 97 -1.72 1.59 -10.97
N ASP A 98 -2.35 0.52 -10.47
CA ASP A 98 -3.67 0.56 -9.86
C ASP A 98 -3.68 1.47 -8.62
N ARG A 99 -2.65 1.37 -7.79
CA ARG A 99 -2.47 2.27 -6.65
C ARG A 99 -2.38 3.72 -7.08
N ASN A 100 -1.54 4.06 -8.08
CA ASN A 100 -1.42 5.43 -8.56
C ASN A 100 -2.78 5.97 -9.01
N ALA A 101 -3.53 5.18 -9.79
CA ALA A 101 -4.86 5.58 -10.25
C ALA A 101 -5.84 5.85 -9.09
N LEU A 102 -5.85 5.00 -8.07
CA LEU A 102 -6.69 5.19 -6.89
C LEU A 102 -6.28 6.41 -6.07
N VAL A 103 -4.97 6.64 -5.88
CA VAL A 103 -4.46 7.81 -5.14
C VAL A 103 -4.80 9.10 -5.87
N GLU A 104 -4.61 9.17 -7.19
CA GLU A 104 -4.98 10.33 -8.00
C GLU A 104 -6.48 10.64 -7.92
N ALA A 105 -7.34 9.61 -7.97
CA ALA A 105 -8.77 9.78 -7.80
C ALA A 105 -9.12 10.36 -6.42
N CYS A 106 -8.45 9.90 -5.37
CA CYS A 106 -8.63 10.43 -4.02
C CYS A 106 -8.12 11.87 -3.87
N ILE A 107 -6.99 12.21 -4.50
CA ILE A 107 -6.47 13.59 -4.53
C ILE A 107 -7.49 14.51 -5.21
N TRP A 108 -8.02 14.08 -6.36
CA TRP A 108 -9.05 14.83 -7.08
C TRP A 108 -10.31 15.07 -6.23
N MET A 109 -10.73 14.08 -5.43
CA MET A 109 -11.83 14.22 -4.47
C MET A 109 -11.47 15.18 -3.34
N ARG A 110 -10.24 15.11 -2.81
CA ARG A 110 -9.76 15.97 -1.73
C ARG A 110 -9.75 17.44 -2.12
N ASP A 111 -9.36 17.75 -3.36
CA ASP A 111 -9.33 19.11 -3.89
C ASP A 111 -10.74 19.71 -4.05
N ARG A 112 -11.76 18.87 -4.24
CA ARG A 112 -13.18 19.29 -4.40
C ARG A 112 -13.99 19.22 -3.12
N ALA A 113 -13.43 18.66 -2.06
CA ALA A 113 -14.12 18.49 -0.79
C ALA A 113 -14.41 19.86 -0.15
N THR A 114 -15.68 20.26 -0.13
CA THR A 114 -16.13 21.47 0.58
C THR A 114 -16.38 21.23 2.07
N SER A 115 -16.57 19.97 2.47
CA SER A 115 -16.76 19.57 3.86
C SER A 115 -15.42 19.44 4.59
N PRO A 116 -15.20 20.18 5.70
CA PRO A 116 -13.98 20.06 6.49
C PRO A 116 -13.76 18.66 7.06
N ALA A 117 -14.85 17.99 7.46
CA ALA A 117 -14.78 16.63 8.01
C ALA A 117 -14.32 15.61 6.95
N LEU A 118 -14.80 15.74 5.71
CA LEU A 118 -14.36 14.88 4.60
C LEU A 118 -12.90 15.13 4.24
N ALA A 119 -12.49 16.40 4.18
CA ALA A 119 -11.11 16.79 3.94
C ALA A 119 -10.16 16.18 4.98
N GLN A 120 -10.47 16.32 6.27
CA GLN A 120 -9.69 15.74 7.36
C GLN A 120 -9.66 14.20 7.30
N HIS A 121 -10.78 13.58 6.93
CA HIS A 121 -10.83 12.12 6.78
C HIS A 121 -9.90 11.63 5.67
N LEU A 122 -9.92 12.30 4.51
CA LEU A 122 -9.04 12.00 3.38
C LEU A 122 -7.57 12.24 3.75
N ASP A 123 -7.26 13.34 4.44
CA ASP A 123 -5.89 13.65 4.90
C ASP A 123 -5.36 12.56 5.84
N GLY A 124 -6.21 12.10 6.78
CA GLY A 124 -5.88 10.97 7.65
C GLY A 124 -5.70 9.65 6.88
N ALA A 125 -6.49 9.41 5.84
CA ALA A 125 -6.35 8.23 4.99
C ALA A 125 -5.05 8.26 4.19
N PHE A 126 -4.69 9.41 3.61
CA PHE A 126 -3.42 9.63 2.92
C PHE A 126 -2.22 9.33 3.81
N ALA A 127 -2.20 9.90 5.03
CA ALA A 127 -1.12 9.66 5.98
C ALA A 127 -0.93 8.16 6.28
N ARG A 128 -2.02 7.40 6.49
CA ARG A 128 -1.95 5.96 6.76
C ARG A 128 -1.36 5.15 5.61
N VAL A 129 -1.57 5.58 4.37
CA VAL A 129 -1.07 4.85 3.19
C VAL A 129 0.28 5.36 2.68
N GLY A 130 0.83 6.42 3.28
CA GLY A 130 2.11 7.02 2.90
C GLY A 130 2.00 8.09 1.82
N VAL A 131 0.82 8.67 1.60
CA VAL A 131 0.64 9.83 0.74
C VAL A 131 0.80 11.10 1.58
N ALA A 132 1.66 12.01 1.14
CA ALA A 132 1.98 13.24 1.86
C ALA A 132 1.75 14.48 0.99
N GLN A 133 1.19 15.51 1.60
CA GLN A 133 1.04 16.84 1.00
C GLN A 133 2.39 17.56 0.98
N VAL A 134 2.60 18.36 -0.06
CA VAL A 134 3.80 19.18 -0.25
C VAL A 134 3.38 20.65 -0.30
N ASP A 135 3.66 21.38 0.77
CA ASP A 135 3.63 22.83 0.81
C ASP A 135 5.06 23.36 0.69
N ALA A 136 5.32 24.11 -0.38
CA ALA A 136 6.64 24.65 -0.68
C ALA A 136 6.79 26.13 -0.27
N THR A 137 5.82 26.69 0.47
CA THR A 137 5.86 28.08 0.92
C THR A 137 7.15 28.39 1.70
N GLY A 138 7.83 29.47 1.32
CA GLY A 138 9.10 29.90 1.93
C GLY A 138 10.34 29.14 1.46
N GLN A 139 10.20 28.09 0.64
CA GLN A 139 11.34 27.36 0.08
C GLN A 139 11.93 28.08 -1.14
N ARG A 140 13.16 27.71 -1.52
CA ARG A 140 13.75 28.13 -2.81
C ARG A 140 12.97 27.48 -3.95
N PHE A 141 12.59 28.25 -4.95
CA PHE A 141 11.99 27.70 -6.16
C PHE A 141 12.99 26.78 -6.87
N ASP A 142 12.48 25.63 -7.32
CA ASP A 142 13.22 24.61 -8.05
C ASP A 142 12.29 23.99 -9.09
N PRO A 143 12.52 24.21 -10.40
CA PRO A 143 11.65 23.71 -11.45
C PRO A 143 11.62 22.18 -11.57
N ALA A 144 12.55 21.44 -10.94
CA ALA A 144 12.51 19.99 -10.93
C ALA A 144 11.36 19.44 -10.06
N VAL A 145 10.98 20.18 -9.00
CA VAL A 145 10.02 19.74 -7.99
C VAL A 145 8.88 20.73 -7.73
N HIS A 146 8.91 21.92 -8.35
CA HIS A 146 7.90 22.96 -8.23
C HIS A 146 7.41 23.44 -9.60
N GLU A 147 6.12 23.76 -9.72
CA GLU A 147 5.52 24.38 -10.90
C GLU A 147 5.22 25.85 -10.63
N ALA A 148 5.83 26.78 -11.37
CA ALA A 148 5.58 28.22 -11.19
C ALA A 148 4.27 28.63 -11.88
N GLY A 149 3.23 28.89 -11.09
CA GLY A 149 1.94 29.37 -11.60
C GLY A 149 1.88 30.89 -11.77
N SER A 150 2.56 31.64 -10.91
CA SER A 150 2.66 33.10 -11.04
C SER A 150 3.91 33.65 -10.37
N THR A 151 4.15 34.95 -10.57
CA THR A 151 5.24 35.67 -9.91
C THR A 151 4.75 36.98 -9.30
N ILE A 152 5.29 37.35 -8.15
CA ILE A 152 5.04 38.65 -7.52
C ILE A 152 6.36 39.39 -7.29
N ALA A 153 6.29 40.72 -7.20
CA ALA A 153 7.46 41.54 -6.94
C ALA A 153 8.08 41.19 -5.58
N ALA A 154 9.39 40.90 -5.58
CA ALA A 154 10.15 40.77 -4.36
C ALA A 154 10.25 42.13 -3.64
N GLY A 155 10.02 42.15 -2.32
CA GLY A 155 10.19 43.36 -1.50
C GLY A 155 11.66 43.66 -1.21
N SER A 156 12.51 42.64 -1.27
CA SER A 156 13.96 42.76 -1.15
C SER A 156 14.70 41.77 -2.07
N PRO A 157 15.99 42.03 -2.38
CA PRO A 157 16.80 41.08 -3.16
C PRO A 157 16.95 39.70 -2.51
N ALA A 158 16.78 39.59 -1.19
CA ALA A 158 16.87 38.32 -0.46
C ALA A 158 15.68 37.38 -0.73
N GLU A 159 14.53 37.93 -1.14
CA GLU A 159 13.33 37.16 -1.46
C GLU A 159 13.33 36.66 -2.91
N ASP A 160 14.18 37.19 -3.79
CA ASP A 160 14.19 36.81 -5.20
C ASP A 160 14.44 35.31 -5.39
N GLY A 161 13.49 34.61 -6.03
CA GLY A 161 13.50 33.17 -6.23
C GLY A 161 13.02 32.35 -5.02
N ILE A 162 12.49 32.98 -3.98
CA ILE A 162 11.77 32.30 -2.88
C ILE A 162 10.29 32.14 -3.27
N ILE A 163 9.71 31.01 -2.89
CA ILE A 163 8.29 30.74 -3.06
C ILE A 163 7.51 31.59 -2.04
N ALA A 164 6.73 32.53 -2.54
CA ALA A 164 5.89 33.41 -1.73
C ALA A 164 4.74 32.64 -1.09
N ARG A 165 4.08 31.78 -1.86
CA ARG A 165 3.03 30.87 -1.37
C ARG A 165 2.82 29.70 -2.32
N THR A 166 2.33 28.61 -1.78
CA THR A 166 1.77 27.50 -2.55
C THR A 166 0.29 27.79 -2.88
N GLU A 167 -0.02 27.93 -4.17
CA GLU A 167 -1.40 28.13 -4.64
C GLU A 167 -2.18 26.81 -4.65
N GLN A 168 -1.50 25.74 -5.08
CA GLN A 168 -2.05 24.40 -5.10
C GLN A 168 -1.05 23.44 -4.47
N ILE A 169 -1.48 22.75 -3.43
CA ILE A 169 -0.67 21.77 -2.71
C ILE A 169 -0.27 20.62 -3.64
N GLY A 170 1.00 20.24 -3.57
CA GLY A 170 1.54 19.07 -4.25
C GLY A 170 1.33 17.79 -3.46
N TYR A 171 1.59 16.65 -4.07
CA TYR A 171 1.43 15.34 -3.41
C TYR A 171 2.58 14.40 -3.77
N THR A 172 3.00 13.61 -2.78
CA THR A 172 3.93 12.49 -2.94
C THR A 172 3.29 11.21 -2.45
N ASP A 173 3.58 10.08 -3.09
CA ASP A 173 3.24 8.75 -2.59
C ASP A 173 4.54 8.00 -2.26
N ARG A 174 4.76 7.76 -0.97
CA ARG A 174 5.96 7.06 -0.45
C ARG A 174 7.26 7.69 -0.98
N GLY A 175 7.28 9.02 -1.04
CA GLY A 175 8.42 9.81 -1.54
C GLY A 175 8.49 9.98 -3.06
N ARG A 176 7.65 9.29 -3.84
CA ARG A 176 7.52 9.53 -5.28
C ARG A 176 6.59 10.70 -5.52
N LEU A 177 7.07 11.73 -6.22
CA LEU A 177 6.24 12.87 -6.61
C LEU A 177 5.11 12.41 -7.54
N LEU A 178 3.86 12.72 -7.15
CA LEU A 178 2.66 12.48 -7.95
C LEU A 178 2.26 13.75 -8.69
N ARG A 179 2.23 14.86 -7.95
CA ARG A 179 1.85 16.17 -8.45
C ARG A 179 2.75 17.24 -7.86
N HIS A 180 3.35 18.06 -8.72
CA HIS A 180 4.09 19.24 -8.32
C HIS A 180 3.15 20.25 -7.62
N PRO A 181 3.59 20.87 -6.51
CA PRO A 181 2.88 22.03 -6.00
C PRO A 181 2.97 23.18 -7.01
N ILE A 182 1.84 23.86 -7.23
CA ILE A 182 1.80 25.08 -8.03
C ILE A 182 2.06 26.25 -7.08
N VAL A 183 3.06 27.05 -7.42
CA VAL A 183 3.61 28.06 -6.51
C VAL A 183 3.65 29.43 -7.15
N THR A 184 3.57 30.45 -6.30
CA THR A 184 3.85 31.84 -6.66
C THR A 184 5.23 32.21 -6.15
N VAL A 185 6.09 32.73 -7.03
CA VAL A 185 7.51 32.98 -6.73
C VAL A 185 7.78 34.48 -6.67
N TYR A 186 8.53 34.93 -5.67
CA TYR A 186 9.07 36.28 -5.66
C TYR A 186 10.08 36.47 -6.79
N ARG A 187 9.93 37.55 -7.56
CA ARG A 187 10.88 37.94 -8.61
C ARG A 187 11.35 39.36 -8.40
N GLY A 188 12.66 39.56 -8.51
CA GLY A 188 13.28 40.87 -8.54
C GLY A 188 12.69 41.73 -9.67
N GLN A 189 12.47 43.02 -9.39
CA GLN A 189 12.07 43.97 -10.42
C GLN A 189 13.22 44.16 -11.40
N VAL A 190 13.00 43.84 -12.68
CA VAL A 190 13.92 44.25 -13.75
C VAL A 190 13.69 45.75 -13.94
N ARG A 191 14.62 46.59 -13.46
CA ARG A 191 14.63 48.00 -13.85
C ARG A 191 14.94 48.06 -15.34
N ALA A 192 13.95 48.44 -16.14
CA ALA A 192 14.12 48.84 -17.53
C ALA A 192 14.78 50.22 -17.62
#